data_AF-A0A1F9X394-F1
#
_entry.id   AF-A0A1F9X394-F1
#
_cell.length_a   1.000
_cell.length_b   1.000
_cell.length_c   1.000
_cell.angle_alpha   90.00
_cell.angle_beta   90.00
_cell.angle_gamma   90.00
#
_symmetry.space_group_name_H-M   'P 1'
#
loop_
_entity.id
_entity.type
_entity.pdbx_description
1 polymer ?
#
loop_
_entity_poly.entity_id
_entity_poly.type
_entity_poly.pdbx_seq_one_letter_code
_entity_poly.pdbx_strand_id
1 'polypeptide(L)'
;MTITPEKTFAVVVGPPIMYKFVIAELLKKNLPERQIILSLERHMKCGMGKCGHCQIDHPKNYYCCKDGPTFTYEEVKAAKKL
;
A
#
# COMPACT_ATOMS: atom_id res chain seq x y z
N MET A 1 -1.38 -19.08 -16.46
CA MET A 1 -1.20 -17.65 -16.79
C MET A 1 0.23 -17.27 -16.44
N THR A 2 1.05 -16.96 -17.44
CA THR A 2 2.45 -16.53 -17.27
C THR A 2 2.48 -15.00 -17.17
N ILE A 3 3.13 -14.46 -16.13
CA ILE A 3 3.34 -13.02 -15.97
C ILE A 3 4.84 -12.69 -16.16
N THR A 4 5.15 -11.58 -16.81
CA THR A 4 6.52 -11.06 -16.97
C THR A 4 6.76 -10.02 -15.88
N PRO A 5 7.44 -10.34 -14.77
CA PRO A 5 7.44 -9.51 -13.57
C PRO A 5 7.95 -8.09 -13.80
N GLU A 6 8.94 -7.91 -14.67
CA GLU A 6 9.61 -6.63 -14.97
C GLU A 6 8.72 -5.67 -15.77
N LYS A 7 7.66 -6.19 -16.40
CA LYS A 7 6.70 -5.44 -17.22
C LYS A 7 5.28 -5.43 -16.64
N THR A 8 5.10 -5.96 -15.44
CA THR A 8 3.77 -6.16 -14.84
C THR A 8 3.64 -5.35 -13.55
N PHE A 9 2.62 -4.51 -13.47
CA PHE A 9 2.22 -3.87 -12.22
C PHE A 9 1.00 -4.59 -11.64
N ALA A 10 0.96 -4.71 -10.32
CA ALA A 10 -0.20 -5.21 -9.61
C ALA A 10 -0.82 -4.07 -8.80
N VAL A 11 -2.13 -3.88 -8.94
CA VAL A 11 -2.89 -2.89 -8.17
C VAL A 11 -3.80 -3.65 -7.20
N VAL A 12 -3.65 -3.37 -5.91
CA VAL A 12 -4.37 -4.06 -4.83
C VAL A 12 -5.28 -3.06 -4.13
N VAL A 13 -6.59 -3.28 -4.23
CA VAL A 13 -7.63 -2.44 -3.61
C VAL A 13 -8.56 -3.33 -2.82
N GLY A 14 -8.75 -3.05 -1.53
CA GLY A 14 -9.60 -3.85 -0.67
C GLY A 14 -9.21 -3.76 0.80
N PRO A 15 -9.74 -4.65 1.65
CA PRO A 15 -9.59 -4.53 3.09
C PRO A 15 -8.16 -4.84 3.57
N PRO A 16 -7.70 -4.28 4.72
CA PRO A 16 -6.34 -4.46 5.22
C PRO A 16 -5.85 -5.91 5.36
N ILE A 17 -6.76 -6.83 5.70
CA ILE A 17 -6.43 -8.25 5.82
C ILE A 17 -5.98 -8.87 4.49
N MET A 18 -6.48 -8.36 3.37
CA MET A 18 -6.19 -8.87 2.03
C MET A 18 -4.75 -8.57 1.61
N TYR A 19 -4.20 -7.41 2.01
CA TYR A 19 -2.87 -6.98 1.59
C TYR A 19 -1.80 -8.01 1.93
N LYS A 20 -1.84 -8.57 3.16
CA LYS A 20 -0.86 -9.57 3.60
C LYS A 20 -0.76 -10.76 2.65
N PHE A 21 -1.90 -11.31 2.25
CA PHE A 21 -1.94 -12.52 1.41
C PHE A 21 -1.62 -12.21 -0.05
N VAL A 22 -2.16 -11.10 -0.57
CA VAL A 22 -1.93 -10.70 -1.96
C VAL A 22 -0.48 -10.30 -2.19
N ILE A 23 0.10 -9.45 -1.32
CA ILE A 23 1.51 -9.05 -1.42
C ILE A 23 2.41 -10.29 -1.36
N ALA A 24 2.18 -11.21 -0.42
CA ALA A 24 2.98 -12.43 -0.33
C ALA A 24 2.93 -13.27 -1.62
N GLU A 25 1.77 -13.39 -2.25
CA GLU A 25 1.62 -14.12 -3.51
C GLU A 25 2.27 -13.38 -4.70
N LEU A 26 2.20 -12.05 -4.75
CA LEU A 26 2.85 -11.25 -5.78
C LEU A 26 4.39 -11.31 -5.68
N LEU A 27 4.93 -11.26 -4.45
CA LEU A 27 6.36 -11.42 -4.20
C LEU A 27 6.86 -12.81 -4.60
N LYS A 28 6.09 -13.87 -4.35
CA LYS A 28 6.43 -15.23 -4.84
C LYS A 28 6.50 -15.32 -6.36
N LYS A 29 5.80 -14.44 -7.08
CA LYS A 29 5.87 -14.33 -8.54
C LYS A 29 6.96 -13.36 -9.02
N ASN A 30 7.86 -12.95 -8.12
CA ASN A 30 8.99 -12.07 -8.39
C ASN A 30 8.61 -10.67 -8.87
N LEU A 31 7.39 -10.19 -8.57
CA LEU A 31 7.09 -8.78 -8.83
C LEU A 31 7.97 -7.89 -7.96
N PRO A 32 8.67 -6.90 -8.54
CA PRO A 32 9.41 -5.91 -7.75
C PRO A 32 8.46 -5.17 -6.80
N GLU A 33 8.90 -4.88 -5.57
CA GLU A 33 8.07 -4.20 -4.55
C GLU A 33 7.54 -2.84 -5.05
N ARG A 34 8.35 -2.11 -5.82
CA ARG A 34 7.97 -0.85 -6.48
C ARG A 34 6.85 -0.98 -7.53
N GLN A 35 6.55 -2.21 -7.96
CA GLN A 35 5.49 -2.53 -8.95
C GLN A 35 4.23 -3.12 -8.30
N ILE A 36 4.22 -3.27 -6.97
CA ILE A 36 3.04 -3.64 -6.19
C ILE A 36 2.46 -2.33 -5.65
N ILE A 37 1.32 -1.93 -6.18
CA ILE A 37 0.62 -0.69 -5.82
C ILE A 37 -0.54 -1.05 -4.90
N LEU A 38 -0.61 -0.39 -3.75
CA LEU A 38 -1.63 -0.58 -2.72
C LEU A 38 -2.47 0.69 -2.61
N SER A 39 -3.80 0.55 -2.68
CA SER A 39 -4.73 1.58 -2.23
C SER A 39 -5.09 1.32 -0.78
N LEU A 40 -4.55 2.11 0.14
CA LEU A 40 -4.71 1.89 1.58
C LEU A 40 -6.04 2.45 2.10
N GLU A 41 -6.92 1.55 2.54
CA GLU A 41 -8.20 1.88 3.15
C GLU A 41 -7.99 2.35 4.60
N ARG A 42 -7.89 3.66 4.79
CA ARG A 42 -7.78 4.31 6.11
C ARG A 42 -9.02 5.10 6.45
N HIS A 43 -9.30 5.21 7.75
CA HIS A 43 -10.42 5.99 8.22
C HIS A 43 -10.14 7.50 8.05
N MET A 44 -10.58 8.05 6.92
CA MET A 44 -10.46 9.46 6.62
C MET A 44 -11.66 10.23 7.20
N LYS A 45 -11.38 11.30 7.95
CA LYS A 45 -12.42 12.21 8.49
C LYS A 45 -12.34 13.61 7.86
N CYS A 46 -11.17 14.24 7.88
CA CYS A 46 -11.02 15.62 7.41
C CYS A 46 -10.56 15.78 5.95
N GLY A 47 -9.95 14.76 5.34
CA GLY A 47 -9.38 14.83 3.98
C GLY A 47 -8.20 15.79 3.74
N MET A 48 -7.84 16.65 4.71
CA MET A 48 -6.83 17.71 4.52
C MET A 48 -5.62 17.60 5.45
N GLY A 49 -5.39 16.44 6.06
CA GLY A 49 -4.24 16.18 6.93
C GLY A 49 -4.21 16.97 8.25
N LYS A 50 -5.39 17.39 8.75
CA LYS A 50 -5.50 18.16 10.01
C LYS A 50 -5.82 17.29 11.23
N CYS A 51 -6.60 16.21 11.05
CA CYS A 51 -7.16 15.43 12.16
C CYS A 51 -6.39 14.15 12.54
N GLY A 52 -5.39 13.73 11.76
CA GLY A 52 -4.58 12.54 12.05
C GLY A 52 -5.27 11.16 11.90
N HIS A 53 -6.58 11.08 11.64
CA HIS A 53 -7.29 9.79 11.63
C HIS A 53 -6.81 8.80 10.55
N CYS A 54 -6.23 9.32 9.47
CA CYS A 54 -5.72 8.53 8.35
C CYS A 54 -4.19 8.34 8.39
N GLN A 55 -3.55 8.65 9.52
CA GLN A 55 -2.11 8.53 9.67
C GLN A 55 -1.68 7.06 9.61
N ILE A 56 -0.56 6.82 8.96
CA ILE A 56 0.09 5.52 8.84
C ILE A 56 1.32 5.55 9.76
N ASP A 57 1.37 4.61 10.71
CA ASP A 57 2.52 4.43 11.60
C ASP A 57 3.72 3.90 10.79
N HIS A 58 4.52 4.84 10.30
CA HIS A 58 5.66 4.66 9.41
C HIS A 58 6.73 5.70 9.80
N PRO A 59 8.04 5.44 9.62
CA PRO A 59 9.09 6.41 9.96
C PRO A 59 8.93 7.81 9.34
N LYS A 60 8.27 7.90 8.17
CA LYS A 60 7.95 9.18 7.49
C LYS A 60 6.65 9.83 7.95
N ASN A 61 5.87 9.20 8.83
CA ASN A 61 4.57 9.67 9.32
C ASN A 61 3.60 10.07 8.21
N TYR A 62 3.31 9.16 7.28
CA TYR A 62 2.40 9.41 6.17
C TYR A 62 0.97 9.67 6.64
N TYR A 63 0.29 10.58 5.96
CA TYR A 63 -1.14 10.83 6.01
C TYR A 63 -1.76 10.28 4.74
N CYS A 64 -2.59 9.24 4.83
CA CYS A 64 -3.21 8.64 3.65
C CYS A 64 -4.01 9.66 2.80
N CYS A 65 -4.63 10.67 3.43
CA CYS A 65 -5.36 11.73 2.71
C CYS A 65 -4.50 12.80 2.00
N LYS A 66 -3.20 12.89 2.30
CA LYS A 66 -2.29 13.88 1.68
C LYS A 66 -1.19 13.23 0.85
N ASP A 67 -0.60 12.17 1.38
CA ASP A 67 0.53 11.46 0.78
C ASP A 67 0.07 10.25 -0.06
N GLY A 68 -1.18 9.81 0.11
CA GLY A 68 -1.78 8.65 -0.55
C GLY A 68 -3.04 9.01 -1.35
N PRO A 69 -4.05 8.11 -1.45
CA PRO A 69 -4.16 6.82 -0.75
C PRO A 69 -3.36 5.67 -1.39
N THR A 70 -2.75 5.96 -2.54
CA THR A 70 -2.03 5.00 -3.35
C THR A 70 -0.54 5.05 -3.04
N PHE A 71 0.02 3.91 -2.63
CA PHE A 71 1.43 3.77 -2.33
C PHE A 71 1.99 2.53 -3.01
N THR A 72 3.26 2.53 -3.37
CA THR A 72 3.98 1.29 -3.67
C THR A 72 4.24 0.51 -2.39
N TYR A 73 4.31 -0.82 -2.46
CA TYR A 73 4.66 -1.63 -1.30
C TYR A 73 6.03 -1.26 -0.74
N GLU A 74 6.98 -0.88 -1.61
CA GLU A 74 8.30 -0.40 -1.21
C GLU A 74 8.23 0.82 -0.26
N GLU A 75 7.31 1.76 -0.49
CA GLU A 75 7.14 2.96 0.34
C GLU A 75 6.56 2.67 1.72
N VAL A 76 5.72 1.65 1.84
CA VAL A 76 4.93 1.40 3.06
C VAL A 76 5.29 0.10 3.79
N LYS A 77 6.21 -0.72 3.27
CA LYS A 77 6.60 -2.00 3.91
C LYS A 77 7.13 -1.86 5.34
N ALA A 78 7.66 -0.69 5.71
CA ALA A 78 8.12 -0.40 7.07
C ALA A 78 7.00 0.11 8.00
N ALA A 79 5.75 0.18 7.53
CA ALA A 79 4.63 0.56 8.37
C ALA A 79 4.32 -0.56 9.37
N LYS A 80 4.04 -0.23 10.63
CA LYS A 80 3.74 -1.24 11.66
C LYS A 80 2.48 -2.05 11.36
N LYS A 81 1.54 -1.43 10.63
CA LYS A 81 0.30 -2.05 10.17
C LYS A 81 -0.08 -1.43 8.85
N LEU A 82 -0.21 -2.27 7.82
CA LEU A 82 -0.81 -1.91 6.53
C LEU A 82 -2.34 -1.95 6.62
#